data_AF-A0A6N9TMA7-F1
#
_entry.id   AF-A0A6N9TMA7-F1
#
_cell.length_a   1.000
_cell.length_b   1.000
_cell.length_c   1.000
_cell.angle_alpha   90.00
_cell.angle_beta   90.00
_cell.angle_gamma   90.00
#
_symmetry.space_group_name_H-M   'P 1'
#
loop_
_entity.id
_entity.type
_entity.pdbx_description
1 polymer ?
#
loop_
_entity_poly.entity_id
_entity_poly.type
_entity_poly.pdbx_seq_one_letter_code
_entity_poly.pdbx_strand_id
1 'polypeptide(L)' 'MEVLEKEIDGQLIAVDFPIQGISLSAKTVSFTDSSGKRTCTFSTSNKAREFLTWLTSNNSL' A
#
# COMPACT_ATOMS: atom_id res chain seq x y z
N MET A 1 -6.47 15.05 4.00
CA MET A 1 -5.71 13.82 4.25
C MET A 1 -6.67 12.83 4.85
N GLU A 2 -6.87 11.72 4.17
CA GLU A 2 -7.76 10.64 4.62
C GLU A 2 -6.88 9.45 4.98
N VAL A 3 -7.06 8.92 6.18
CA VAL A 3 -6.37 7.71 6.63
C VAL A 3 -7.29 6.55 6.37
N LEU A 4 -6.88 5.62 5.51
CA LEU A 4 -7.58 4.37 5.31
C LEU A 4 -6.74 3.21 5.82
N GLU A 5 -7.41 2.24 6.41
CA GLU A 5 -6.78 1.05 6.94
C GLU A 5 -7.15 -0.17 6.09
N LYS A 6 -6.18 -1.05 5.87
CA LYS A 6 -6.36 -2.32 5.17
C LYS A 6 -5.75 -3.44 5.99
N GLU A 7 -6.59 -4.37 6.40
CA GLU A 7 -6.13 -5.68 6.87
C GLU A 7 -5.84 -6.57 5.65
N ILE A 8 -4.60 -7.02 5.54
CA ILE A 8 -4.15 -7.92 4.48
C ILE A 8 -2.94 -8.72 4.96
N ASP A 9 -2.89 -10.00 4.61
CA ASP A 9 -1.75 -10.86 4.95
C ASP A 9 -1.47 -10.94 6.46
N GLY A 10 -2.52 -10.81 7.29
CA GLY A 10 -2.41 -10.78 8.75
C GLY A 10 -1.81 -9.49 9.31
N GLN A 11 -1.68 -8.44 8.50
CA GLN A 11 -1.15 -7.13 8.87
C GLN A 11 -2.24 -6.07 8.71
N LEU A 12 -2.38 -5.18 9.70
CA LEU A 12 -3.17 -3.95 9.57
C LEU A 12 -2.24 -2.83 9.10
N ILE A 13 -2.52 -2.28 7.91
CA ILE A 13 -1.71 -1.24 7.29
C ILE A 13 -2.56 0.04 7.18
N ALA A 14 -2.13 1.11 7.86
CA ALA A 14 -2.71 2.44 7.74
C ALA A 14 -1.96 3.24 6.67
N VAL A 15 -2.71 3.91 5.79
CA VAL A 15 -2.17 4.67 4.65
C VAL A 15 -2.80 6.05 4.62
N ASP A 16 -1.95 7.08 4.58
CA ASP A 16 -2.39 8.47 4.49
C ASP A 16 -2.50 8.91 3.02
N PHE A 17 -3.72 9.00 2.50
CA PHE A 17 -3.98 9.40 1.11
C PHE A 17 -3.98 10.94 0.92
N PRO A 18 -3.59 11.44 -0.27
CA PRO A 18 -3.14 10.68 -1.44
C PRO A 18 -1.68 10.21 -1.29
N ILE A 19 -1.39 9.02 -1.82
CA ILE A 19 -0.04 8.52 -1.93
C ILE A 19 0.65 9.07 -3.20
N GLN A 20 1.96 9.29 -3.11
CA GLN A 20 2.85 9.75 -4.16
C GLN A 20 3.92 8.68 -4.45
N GLY A 21 4.03 8.27 -5.71
CA GLY A 21 4.99 7.25 -6.13
C GLY A 21 4.66 5.88 -5.53
N ILE A 22 4.53 4.88 -6.40
CA ILE A 22 4.25 3.50 -5.98
C ILE A 22 5.08 2.53 -6.83
N SER A 23 5.61 1.50 -6.20
CA SER A 23 6.34 0.43 -6.88
C SER A 23 6.09 -0.91 -6.22
N LEU A 24 6.14 -1.96 -7.06
CA LEU A 24 6.05 -3.35 -6.64
C LEU A 24 7.32 -4.08 -7.07
N SER A 25 7.96 -4.76 -6.12
CA SER A 25 9.11 -5.65 -6.37
C SER A 25 8.87 -6.99 -5.70
N ALA A 26 8.64 -8.03 -6.52
CA ALA A 26 8.29 -9.38 -6.09
C ALA A 26 7.10 -9.46 -5.11
N LYS A 27 7.38 -9.42 -3.81
CA LYS A 27 6.40 -9.49 -2.72
C LYS A 27 6.39 -8.24 -1.84
N THR A 28 7.00 -7.15 -2.30
CA THR A 28 7.16 -5.91 -1.55
C THR A 28 6.55 -4.75 -2.31
N VAL A 29 5.69 -3.98 -1.66
CA VAL A 29 5.12 -2.73 -2.18
C VAL A 29 5.79 -1.57 -1.45
N SER A 30 6.30 -0.60 -2.20
CA SER A 30 6.80 0.67 -1.65
C SER A 30 5.97 1.82 -2.18
N PHE A 31 5.61 2.76 -1.31
CA PHE A 31 4.86 3.96 -1.67
C PHE A 31 5.25 5.14 -0.78
N THR A 32 4.92 6.37 -1.15
CA THR A 32 5.08 7.54 -0.26
C THR A 32 3.69 8.04 0.12
N ASP A 33 3.37 8.11 1.40
CA ASP A 33 2.16 8.76 1.89
C ASP A 33 2.51 10.14 2.48
N SER A 34 1.55 10.84 3.08
CA SER A 34 1.84 12.14 3.71
C SER A 34 2.75 12.05 4.94
N SER A 35 2.88 10.85 5.52
CA SER A 35 3.82 10.55 6.61
C SER A 35 5.23 10.18 6.11
N GLY A 36 5.39 9.93 4.81
CA GLY A 36 6.67 9.69 4.15
C GLY A 36 6.74 8.35 3.42
N LYS A 37 7.96 7.85 3.20
CA LYS A 37 8.15 6.60 2.46
C LYS A 37 7.78 5.39 3.33
N ARG A 38 6.91 4.54 2.80
CA ARG A 38 6.46 3.28 3.38
C ARG A 38 6.91 2.09 2.53
N THR A 39 7.11 0.96 3.19
CA THR A 39 7.41 -0.32 2.54
C THR A 39 6.69 -1.43 3.27
N CYS A 40 5.91 -2.23 2.53
CA CYS A 40 5.17 -3.37 3.05
C CYS A 40 5.62 -4.64 2.32
N THR A 41 6.05 -5.65 3.07
CA THR A 41 6.47 -6.95 2.52
C THR A 41 5.45 -8.01 2.91
N PHE A 42 4.99 -8.75 1.90
CA PHE A 42 3.94 -9.73 2.00
C PHE A 42 4.49 -11.17 1.91
N SER A 43 3.71 -12.14 2.35
CA SER A 43 3.99 -13.58 2.30
C SER A 43 4.07 -14.10 0.86
N THR A 44 3.23 -13.57 -0.03
CA THR A 44 3.12 -13.97 -1.43
C THR A 44 3.03 -12.76 -2.36
N SER A 45 3.44 -12.94 -3.63
CA SER A 45 3.29 -11.91 -4.67
C SER A 45 1.83 -11.56 -4.96
N ASN A 46 0.91 -12.50 -4.76
CA ASN A 46 -0.52 -12.24 -4.91
C ASN A 46 -1.05 -11.29 -3.84
N LYS A 47 -0.62 -11.45 -2.58
CA LYS A 47 -0.98 -10.50 -1.50
C LYS A 47 -0.40 -9.11 -1.74
N ALA A 48 0.84 -9.03 -2.23
CA ALA A 48 1.42 -7.76 -2.63
C ALA A 48 0.63 -7.08 -3.77
N ARG A 49 0.15 -7.85 -4.77
CA ARG A 49 -0.71 -7.32 -5.84
C ARG A 49 -2.09 -6.89 -5.34
N GLU A 50 -2.70 -7.68 -4.44
CA GLU A 50 -3.98 -7.32 -3.82
C GLU A 50 -3.89 -5.99 -3.07
N PHE A 51 -2.80 -5.78 -2.31
CA PHE A 51 -2.53 -4.51 -1.65
C PHE A 51 -2.27 -3.37 -2.65
N LEU A 52 -1.46 -3.61 -3.69
CA LEU A 52 -1.21 -2.65 -4.75
C LEU A 52 -2.51 -2.19 -5.44
N THR A 53 -3.38 -3.13 -5.80
CA THR A 53 -4.69 -2.81 -6.40
C THR A 53 -5.48 -1.92 -5.47
N TRP A 54 -5.62 -2.30 -4.19
CA TRP A 54 -6.32 -1.49 -3.19
C TRP A 54 -5.73 -0.08 -3.07
N LEU A 55 -4.40 0.06 -3.00
CA LEU A 55 -3.74 1.36 -2.99
C LEU A 55 -4.11 2.19 -4.22
N THR A 56 -3.97 1.63 -5.42
CA THR A 56 -4.25 2.38 -6.66
C THR A 56 -5.72 2.74 -6.84
N SER A 57 -6.65 1.91 -6.36
CA SER A 57 -8.09 2.19 -6.41
C SER A 57 -8.48 3.33 -5.47
N ASN A 58 -7.88 3.39 -4.28
CA ASN A 58 -8.16 4.45 -3.32
C ASN A 58 -7.33 5.71 -3.56
N ASN A 59 -6.22 5.62 -4.29
CA ASN A 59 -5.40 6.77 -4.69
C ASN A 59 -5.98 7.52 -5.90
N SER A 60 -7.31 7.50 -6.06
CA SER A 60 -7.98 8.18 -7.16
C SER A 60 -7.65 9.68 -7.13
N LEU A 61 -7.20 10.20 -8.28
CA LEU A 61 -7.17 11.63 -8.61
C LEU A 61 -8.55 12.28 -8.38
#